data_AF-A0A661VML6-F1
#
_entry.id   AF-A0A661VML6-F1
#
_cell.length_a   1.000
_cell.length_b   1.000
_cell.length_c   1.000
_cell.angle_alpha   90.00
_cell.angle_beta   90.00
_cell.angle_gamma   90.00
#
_symmetry.space_group_name_H-M   'P 1'
#
loop_
_entity.id
_entity.type
_entity.pdbx_description
1 polymer ?
#
loop_
_entity_poly.entity_id
_entity_poly.type
_entity_poly.pdbx_seq_one_letter_code
_entity_poly.pdbx_strand_id
1 'polypeptide(L)'
;MESHFRDSTFRHIRAVLLFGLAIGLIFWGNYSTLATESGRMTNKDFMSLWTGGKAITLGLNPYDVEVWRPLRAAYGSTWMPDRIAPFPLWTFLFFAPLSFLSTQAAGALWMTLCELSLVSGIFLTTRILGWKGRAPLLLLLGAALFRPVFPAIANGQLSPVLFLFLPATYALHERGHPFAAGLLLALQAVKPNLTIIFLPTVGVIFLIRRDWRTLIGMVTGGLILLAASWIVLPGWLFQWLAAAEKGQVAYATPTLWGLAYELGGEQLWPGSAVGAGVLLYLGLLFLLWKQRRSDWLFGFGLAVIASTFLSPYLWAYEQLVLLFPTIIALHWGLTSKRGPRWAWWAGWWLTGVVLSWLLLFVAQQREVDTWSAFIPLASLGYFVLARQSS
;
A
#
# COMPACT_ATOMS: atom_id res chain seq x y z
N MET A 1 -19.24 20.25 -39.98
CA MET A 1 -19.47 20.06 -38.53
C MET A 1 -19.70 18.58 -38.20
N GLU A 2 -20.51 17.85 -38.99
CA GLU A 2 -20.70 16.40 -38.83
C GLU A 2 -19.44 15.54 -39.01
N SER A 3 -18.54 15.86 -39.95
CA SER A 3 -17.30 15.09 -40.17
C SER A 3 -16.36 15.10 -38.94
N HIS A 4 -16.18 16.27 -38.32
CA HIS A 4 -15.38 16.42 -37.09
C HIS A 4 -15.99 15.68 -35.89
N PHE A 5 -17.32 15.62 -35.79
CA PHE A 5 -18.03 14.91 -34.72
C PHE A 5 -17.94 13.38 -34.90
N ARG A 6 -17.97 12.91 -36.15
CA ARG A 6 -17.78 11.51 -36.50
C ARG A 6 -16.35 11.06 -36.17
N ASP A 7 -15.34 11.86 -36.51
CA ASP A 7 -13.93 11.57 -36.24
C ASP A 7 -13.56 11.62 -34.75
N SER A 8 -14.20 12.48 -33.95
CA SER A 8 -14.00 12.44 -32.49
C SER A 8 -14.62 11.18 -31.88
N THR A 9 -15.83 10.81 -32.31
CA THR A 9 -16.54 9.62 -31.81
C THR A 9 -15.78 8.33 -32.15
N PHE A 10 -15.31 8.18 -33.39
CA PHE A 10 -14.51 7.02 -33.80
C PHE A 10 -13.18 6.91 -33.02
N ARG A 11 -12.52 8.04 -32.70
CA ARG A 11 -11.31 8.04 -31.87
C ARG A 11 -11.59 7.57 -30.44
N HIS A 12 -12.69 8.02 -29.83
CA HIS A 12 -13.07 7.58 -28.49
C HIS A 12 -13.40 6.08 -28.47
N ILE A 13 -14.18 5.58 -29.44
CA ILE A 13 -14.50 4.16 -29.55
C ILE A 13 -13.22 3.33 -29.72
N ARG A 14 -12.33 3.73 -30.62
CA ARG A 14 -11.03 3.05 -30.79
C ARG A 14 -10.20 3.03 -29.52
N ALA A 15 -10.12 4.15 -28.80
CA ALA A 15 -9.37 4.23 -27.55
C ALA A 15 -9.96 3.30 -26.48
N VAL A 16 -11.29 3.26 -26.33
CA VAL A 16 -11.98 2.36 -25.41
C VAL A 16 -11.73 0.89 -25.79
N LEU A 17 -11.81 0.54 -27.06
CA LEU A 17 -11.55 -0.82 -27.54
C LEU A 17 -10.10 -1.24 -27.31
N LEU A 18 -9.13 -0.38 -27.61
CA LEU A 18 -7.70 -0.66 -27.37
C LEU A 18 -7.39 -0.79 -25.89
N PHE A 19 -8.00 0.05 -25.05
CA PHE A 19 -7.86 -0.05 -23.60
C PHE A 19 -8.48 -1.33 -23.05
N GLY A 20 -9.68 -1.69 -23.52
CA GLY A 20 -10.34 -2.95 -23.18
C GLY A 20 -9.52 -4.16 -23.62
N LEU A 21 -8.95 -4.14 -24.82
CA LEU A 21 -8.06 -5.18 -25.33
C LEU A 21 -6.79 -5.30 -24.47
N ALA A 22 -6.18 -4.17 -24.10
CA ALA A 22 -4.99 -4.18 -23.23
C ALA A 22 -5.30 -4.80 -21.86
N ILE A 23 -6.42 -4.44 -21.23
CA ILE A 23 -6.87 -5.07 -19.97
C ILE A 23 -7.13 -6.55 -20.17
N GLY A 24 -7.80 -6.94 -21.25
CA GLY A 24 -8.07 -8.34 -21.58
C GLY A 24 -6.79 -9.16 -21.76
N LEU A 25 -5.76 -8.61 -22.41
CA LEU A 25 -4.47 -9.25 -22.59
C LEU A 25 -3.70 -9.38 -21.26
N ILE A 26 -3.74 -8.35 -20.41
CA ILE A 26 -3.13 -8.40 -19.07
C ILE A 26 -3.80 -9.48 -18.22
N PHE A 27 -5.14 -9.48 -18.18
CA PHE A 27 -5.91 -10.50 -17.47
C PHE A 27 -5.60 -11.91 -18.00
N TRP A 28 -5.58 -12.09 -19.32
CA TRP A 28 -5.26 -13.36 -19.96
C TRP A 28 -3.84 -13.83 -19.60
N GLY A 29 -2.86 -12.93 -19.62
CA GLY A 29 -1.48 -13.19 -19.20
C GLY A 29 -1.43 -13.68 -17.75
N ASN A 30 -2.06 -12.95 -16.83
CA ASN A 30 -2.15 -13.33 -15.42
C ASN A 30 -2.84 -14.69 -15.25
N TYR A 31 -3.99 -14.89 -15.89
CA TYR A 31 -4.74 -16.16 -15.82
C TYR A 31 -3.90 -17.34 -16.29
N SER A 32 -3.14 -17.15 -17.38
CA SER A 32 -2.24 -18.16 -17.94
C SER A 32 -1.07 -18.46 -17.01
N THR A 33 -0.45 -17.43 -16.42
CA THR A 33 0.61 -17.61 -15.41
C THR A 33 0.10 -18.40 -14.21
N LEU A 34 -1.12 -18.11 -13.73
CA LEU A 34 -1.72 -18.80 -12.58
C LEU A 34 -2.13 -20.25 -12.86
N ALA A 35 -2.18 -20.68 -14.13
CA ALA A 35 -2.37 -22.08 -14.47
C ALA A 35 -1.16 -22.95 -14.11
N THR A 36 0.04 -22.35 -14.08
CA THR A 36 1.28 -23.01 -13.69
C THR A 36 1.34 -23.24 -12.18
N GLU A 37 2.02 -24.29 -11.74
CA GLU A 37 2.12 -24.66 -10.33
C GLU A 37 2.75 -23.54 -9.48
N SER A 38 3.83 -22.92 -9.96
CA SER A 38 4.49 -21.79 -9.31
C SER A 38 3.67 -20.49 -9.32
N GLY A 39 2.74 -20.37 -10.27
CA GLY A 39 1.85 -19.22 -10.40
C GLY A 39 0.72 -19.23 -9.38
N ARG A 40 0.14 -20.40 -9.09
CA ARG A 40 -1.09 -20.56 -8.30
C ARG A 40 -1.12 -19.72 -7.02
N MET A 41 -2.25 -19.07 -6.80
CA MET A 41 -2.45 -18.19 -5.64
C MET A 41 -2.83 -18.94 -4.36
N THR A 42 -3.07 -20.25 -4.42
CA THR A 42 -3.58 -21.06 -3.29
C THR A 42 -2.61 -21.14 -2.11
N ASN A 43 -1.33 -20.85 -2.32
CA ASN A 43 -0.30 -20.84 -1.27
C ASN A 43 0.39 -19.47 -1.12
N LYS A 44 -0.33 -18.40 -1.48
CA LYS A 44 0.14 -17.02 -1.35
C LYS A 44 -0.79 -16.23 -0.45
N ASP A 45 -0.37 -15.04 -0.05
CA ASP A 45 -1.15 -14.16 0.84
C ASP A 45 -2.54 -13.85 0.28
N PHE A 46 -2.70 -13.80 -1.04
CA PHE A 46 -4.00 -13.72 -1.70
C PHE A 46 -5.00 -14.75 -1.20
N MET A 47 -4.58 -15.99 -0.93
CA MET A 47 -5.47 -17.05 -0.46
C MET A 47 -6.13 -16.69 0.86
N SER A 48 -5.43 -15.95 1.74
CA SER A 48 -6.01 -15.45 2.99
C SER A 48 -7.13 -14.44 2.73
N LEU A 49 -6.97 -13.56 1.75
CA LEU A 49 -7.97 -12.57 1.38
C LEU A 49 -9.19 -13.23 0.73
N TRP A 50 -8.94 -14.14 -0.23
CA TRP A 50 -10.00 -14.88 -0.92
C TRP A 50 -10.76 -15.81 0.02
N THR A 51 -10.08 -16.56 0.90
CA THR A 51 -10.73 -17.50 1.82
C THR A 51 -11.57 -16.78 2.87
N GLY A 52 -11.12 -15.64 3.38
CA GLY A 52 -11.93 -14.84 4.29
C GLY A 52 -13.17 -14.28 3.61
N GLY A 53 -13.06 -13.79 2.36
CA GLY A 53 -14.22 -13.45 1.55
C GLY A 53 -15.16 -14.64 1.35
N LYS A 54 -14.60 -15.83 1.07
CA LYS A 54 -15.36 -17.06 0.87
C LYS A 54 -16.13 -17.47 2.12
N ALA A 55 -15.49 -17.43 3.29
CA ALA A 55 -16.13 -17.71 4.58
C ALA A 55 -17.36 -16.82 4.79
N ILE A 56 -17.24 -15.51 4.54
CA ILE A 56 -18.37 -14.58 4.63
C ILE A 56 -19.50 -14.97 3.68
N THR A 57 -19.19 -15.26 2.40
CA THR A 57 -20.24 -15.64 1.43
C THR A 57 -20.95 -16.95 1.75
N LEU A 58 -20.30 -17.82 2.54
CA LEU A 58 -20.87 -19.07 3.03
C LEU A 58 -21.57 -18.94 4.39
N GLY A 59 -21.60 -17.74 4.98
CA GLY A 59 -22.13 -17.51 6.34
C GLY A 59 -21.29 -18.15 7.45
N LEU A 60 -20.01 -18.43 7.18
CA LEU A 60 -19.07 -19.03 8.12
C LEU A 60 -18.27 -17.95 8.86
N ASN A 61 -17.88 -18.24 10.10
CA ASN A 61 -17.01 -17.39 10.87
C ASN A 61 -15.53 -17.64 10.52
N PRO A 62 -14.81 -16.70 9.87
CA PRO A 62 -13.41 -16.89 9.52
C PRO A 62 -12.46 -16.92 10.73
N TYR A 63 -12.92 -16.46 11.90
CA TYR A 63 -12.14 -16.46 13.13
C TYR A 63 -12.34 -17.72 13.99
N ASP A 64 -13.13 -18.68 13.51
CA ASP A 64 -13.27 -19.99 14.12
C ASP A 64 -12.11 -20.91 13.67
N VAL A 65 -11.44 -21.52 14.64
CA VAL A 65 -10.32 -22.45 14.44
C VAL A 65 -10.73 -23.69 13.64
N GLU A 66 -11.99 -24.12 13.77
CA GLU A 66 -12.54 -25.28 13.06
C GLU A 66 -12.96 -24.92 11.63
N VAL A 67 -13.04 -23.63 11.28
CA VAL A 67 -13.42 -23.15 9.95
C VAL A 67 -12.20 -22.83 9.10
N TRP A 68 -11.26 -22.05 9.64
CA TRP A 68 -10.26 -21.36 8.82
C TRP A 68 -9.38 -22.32 8.00
N ARG A 69 -8.70 -23.26 8.66
CA ARG A 69 -7.79 -24.19 7.98
C ARG A 69 -8.53 -25.21 7.11
N PRO A 70 -9.62 -25.87 7.58
CA PRO A 70 -10.38 -26.78 6.72
C PRO A 70 -10.92 -26.11 5.45
N LEU A 71 -11.41 -24.86 5.54
CA LEU A 71 -11.88 -24.12 4.38
C LEU A 71 -10.75 -23.84 3.38
N ARG A 72 -9.57 -23.44 3.86
CA ARG A 72 -8.39 -23.26 2.98
C ARG A 72 -8.00 -24.56 2.27
N ALA A 73 -8.06 -25.70 2.96
CA ALA A 73 -7.70 -27.02 2.42
C ALA A 73 -8.67 -27.43 1.33
N ALA A 74 -9.96 -27.22 1.57
CA ALA A 74 -11.02 -27.52 0.60
C ALA A 74 -10.83 -26.81 -0.75
N TYR A 75 -10.11 -25.67 -0.76
CA TYR A 75 -9.78 -24.91 -1.97
C TYR A 75 -8.30 -25.01 -2.39
N GLY A 76 -7.61 -26.07 -1.95
CA GLY A 76 -6.30 -26.46 -2.48
C GLY A 76 -5.10 -25.71 -1.91
N SER A 77 -5.27 -25.02 -0.78
CA SER A 77 -4.14 -24.46 -0.03
C SER A 77 -3.44 -25.56 0.76
N THR A 78 -2.12 -25.63 0.68
CA THR A 78 -1.25 -26.47 1.52
C THR A 78 -0.45 -25.63 2.52
N TRP A 79 -0.43 -24.31 2.34
CA TRP A 79 0.23 -23.36 3.24
C TRP A 79 -0.81 -22.59 4.09
N MET A 80 -0.81 -22.88 5.39
CA MET A 80 -1.79 -22.39 6.36
C MET A 80 -1.15 -22.03 7.70
N PRO A 81 -0.29 -21.00 7.74
CA PRO A 81 0.44 -20.65 8.96
C PRO A 81 -0.52 -20.25 10.08
N ASP A 82 -1.55 -19.47 9.76
CA ASP A 82 -2.48 -18.94 10.74
C ASP A 82 -3.52 -20.00 11.18
N ARG A 83 -3.82 -20.04 12.49
CA ARG A 83 -4.90 -20.89 13.03
C ARG A 83 -6.28 -20.32 12.75
N ILE A 84 -6.38 -18.99 12.69
CA ILE A 84 -7.61 -18.24 12.40
C ILE A 84 -7.31 -17.15 11.37
N ALA A 85 -8.35 -16.50 10.86
CA ALA A 85 -8.19 -15.50 9.82
C ALA A 85 -7.33 -14.29 10.24
N PRO A 86 -6.32 -13.89 9.43
CA PRO A 86 -5.27 -12.97 9.86
C PRO A 86 -5.54 -11.48 9.55
N PHE A 87 -6.74 -11.15 9.07
CA PHE A 87 -7.17 -9.80 8.70
C PHE A 87 -8.51 -9.47 9.37
N PRO A 88 -8.82 -8.17 9.57
CA PRO A 88 -10.13 -7.75 10.08
C PRO A 88 -11.25 -8.03 9.07
N LEU A 89 -12.50 -8.09 9.55
CA LEU A 89 -13.61 -8.57 8.75
C LEU A 89 -13.95 -7.62 7.59
N TRP A 90 -13.75 -6.31 7.76
CA TRP A 90 -13.93 -5.34 6.67
C TRP A 90 -12.99 -5.62 5.49
N THR A 91 -11.81 -6.20 5.73
CA THR A 91 -10.92 -6.65 4.65
C THR A 91 -11.55 -7.80 3.89
N PHE A 92 -12.12 -8.77 4.59
CA PHE A 92 -12.80 -9.90 3.95
C PHE A 92 -14.08 -9.49 3.22
N LEU A 93 -14.83 -8.51 3.74
CA LEU A 93 -15.96 -7.93 3.03
C LEU A 93 -15.54 -7.28 1.71
N PHE A 94 -14.40 -6.60 1.69
CA PHE A 94 -13.82 -6.05 0.47
C PHE A 94 -13.49 -7.13 -0.58
N PHE A 95 -13.10 -8.34 -0.14
CA PHE A 95 -12.80 -9.47 -1.02
C PHE A 95 -13.95 -10.45 -1.27
N ALA A 96 -15.08 -10.32 -0.55
CA ALA A 96 -16.22 -11.20 -0.70
C ALA A 96 -16.71 -11.31 -2.16
N PRO A 97 -16.80 -10.23 -2.97
CA PRO A 97 -17.19 -10.34 -4.38
C PRO A 97 -16.24 -11.21 -5.22
N LEU A 98 -14.93 -11.20 -4.93
CA LEU A 98 -13.95 -12.01 -5.66
C LEU A 98 -14.08 -13.50 -5.32
N SER A 99 -14.65 -13.84 -4.15
CA SER A 99 -14.79 -15.23 -3.69
C SER A 99 -15.88 -16.04 -4.40
N PHE A 100 -16.72 -15.38 -5.21
CA PHE A 100 -17.64 -16.05 -6.13
C PHE A 100 -16.93 -16.66 -7.34
N LEU A 101 -15.73 -16.17 -7.68
CA LEU A 101 -14.89 -16.72 -8.74
C LEU A 101 -13.99 -17.83 -8.20
N SER A 102 -13.52 -18.71 -9.09
CA SER A 102 -12.46 -19.67 -8.75
C SER A 102 -11.20 -18.94 -8.30
N THR A 103 -10.36 -19.57 -7.48
CA THR A 103 -9.12 -18.96 -6.97
C THR A 103 -8.21 -18.47 -8.10
N GLN A 104 -8.18 -19.16 -9.24
CA GLN A 104 -7.44 -18.75 -10.43
C GLN A 104 -8.03 -17.49 -11.09
N ALA A 105 -9.34 -17.47 -11.36
CA ALA A 105 -10.00 -16.33 -11.98
C ALA A 105 -9.98 -15.09 -11.06
N ALA A 106 -10.23 -15.29 -9.77
CA ALA A 106 -10.13 -14.26 -8.74
C ALA A 106 -8.72 -13.70 -8.63
N GLY A 107 -7.70 -14.59 -8.62
CA GLY A 107 -6.29 -14.20 -8.57
C GLY A 107 -5.87 -13.41 -9.81
N ALA A 108 -6.28 -13.82 -11.01
CA ALA A 108 -5.96 -13.13 -12.25
C ALA A 108 -6.59 -11.73 -12.28
N LEU A 109 -7.87 -11.64 -11.90
CA LEU A 109 -8.57 -10.36 -11.77
C LEU A 109 -7.87 -9.45 -10.77
N TRP A 110 -7.49 -9.99 -9.62
CA TRP A 110 -6.82 -9.23 -8.57
C TRP A 110 -5.43 -8.73 -8.99
N MET A 111 -4.62 -9.56 -9.64
CA MET A 111 -3.33 -9.14 -10.19
C MET A 111 -3.51 -8.00 -11.20
N THR A 112 -4.47 -8.13 -12.12
CA THR A 112 -4.80 -7.08 -13.09
C THR A 112 -5.23 -5.78 -12.40
N LEU A 113 -6.06 -5.86 -11.36
CA LEU A 113 -6.44 -4.69 -10.57
C LEU A 113 -5.25 -4.04 -9.87
N CYS A 114 -4.31 -4.82 -9.35
CA CYS A 114 -3.07 -4.33 -8.75
C CYS A 114 -2.18 -3.60 -9.75
N GLU A 115 -2.00 -4.17 -10.95
CA GLU A 115 -1.21 -3.57 -12.04
C GLU A 115 -1.85 -2.26 -12.52
N LEU A 116 -3.17 -2.27 -12.75
CA LEU A 116 -3.92 -1.06 -13.13
C LEU A 116 -3.87 -0.01 -12.03
N SER A 117 -3.89 -0.40 -10.75
CA SER A 117 -3.79 0.53 -9.63
C SER A 117 -2.41 1.17 -9.54
N LEU A 118 -1.34 0.39 -9.74
CA LEU A 118 0.02 0.91 -9.78
C LEU A 118 0.20 1.92 -10.93
N VAL A 119 -0.21 1.54 -12.13
CA VAL A 119 -0.14 2.39 -13.33
C VAL A 119 -0.93 3.68 -13.11
N SER A 120 -2.20 3.55 -12.70
CA SER A 120 -3.09 4.68 -12.46
C SER A 120 -2.59 5.59 -11.35
N GLY A 121 -2.01 5.03 -10.28
CA GLY A 121 -1.44 5.78 -9.18
C GLY A 121 -0.23 6.61 -9.60
N ILE A 122 0.66 6.06 -10.43
CA ILE A 122 1.79 6.80 -11.00
C ILE A 122 1.29 7.92 -11.91
N PHE A 123 0.40 7.62 -12.86
CA PHE A 123 -0.16 8.63 -13.76
C PHE A 123 -0.88 9.75 -13.00
N LEU A 124 -1.71 9.39 -12.01
CA LEU A 124 -2.41 10.36 -11.18
C LEU A 124 -1.43 11.21 -10.37
N THR A 125 -0.38 10.62 -9.80
CA THR A 125 0.69 11.34 -9.09
C THR A 125 1.38 12.35 -10.02
N THR A 126 1.71 11.96 -11.25
CA THR A 126 2.32 12.90 -12.22
C THR A 126 1.36 14.03 -12.62
N ARG A 127 0.04 13.74 -12.70
CA ARG A 127 -0.97 14.72 -13.04
C ARG A 127 -1.19 15.74 -11.93
N ILE A 128 -1.27 15.31 -10.66
CA ILE A 128 -1.40 16.25 -9.52
C ILE A 128 -0.19 17.16 -9.40
N LEU A 129 1.00 16.68 -9.79
CA LEU A 129 2.24 17.46 -9.78
C LEU A 129 2.39 18.37 -11.01
N GLY A 130 1.49 18.28 -12.01
CA GLY A 130 1.59 19.07 -13.25
C GLY A 130 2.75 18.65 -14.15
N TRP A 131 3.24 17.41 -14.05
CA TRP A 131 4.39 16.94 -14.81
C TRP A 131 4.06 16.80 -16.30
N LYS A 132 4.87 17.40 -17.16
CA LYS A 132 4.75 17.31 -18.63
C LYS A 132 5.76 16.32 -19.23
N GLY A 133 5.42 15.73 -20.37
CA GLY A 133 6.34 14.92 -21.20
C GLY A 133 6.37 13.42 -20.85
N ARG A 134 7.53 12.77 -21.07
CA ARG A 134 7.71 11.32 -20.97
C ARG A 134 7.99 10.79 -19.56
N ALA A 135 7.94 11.64 -18.54
CA ALA A 135 8.26 11.25 -17.17
C ALA A 135 7.45 10.06 -16.63
N PRO A 136 6.12 9.93 -16.89
CA PRO A 136 5.37 8.77 -16.43
C PRO A 136 5.96 7.44 -16.91
N LEU A 137 6.53 7.38 -18.13
CA LEU A 137 7.13 6.17 -18.66
C LEU A 137 8.41 5.78 -17.92
N LEU A 138 9.25 6.76 -17.57
CA LEU A 138 10.46 6.53 -16.78
C LEU A 138 10.13 6.11 -15.34
N LEU A 139 9.07 6.69 -14.76
CA LEU A 139 8.57 6.28 -13.45
C LEU A 139 7.99 4.86 -13.47
N LEU A 140 7.26 4.49 -14.53
CA LEU A 140 6.75 3.14 -14.71
C LEU A 140 7.89 2.13 -14.84
N LEU A 141 8.94 2.46 -15.60
CA LEU A 141 10.13 1.63 -15.69
C LEU A 141 10.83 1.46 -14.33
N GLY A 142 10.99 2.55 -13.58
CA GLY A 142 11.57 2.48 -12.24
C GLY A 142 10.70 1.73 -11.25
N ALA A 143 9.37 1.87 -11.33
CA ALA A 143 8.44 1.09 -10.51
C ALA A 143 8.47 -0.40 -10.86
N ALA A 144 8.54 -0.74 -12.15
CA ALA A 144 8.69 -2.13 -12.59
C ALA A 144 10.00 -2.77 -12.09
N LEU A 145 11.05 -1.97 -11.93
CA LEU A 145 12.34 -2.40 -11.37
C LEU A 145 12.43 -2.22 -9.85
N PHE A 146 11.43 -1.62 -9.20
CA PHE A 146 11.43 -1.42 -7.76
C PHE A 146 11.03 -2.72 -7.07
N ARG A 147 11.98 -3.38 -6.38
CA ARG A 147 11.80 -4.72 -5.80
C ARG A 147 10.43 -4.92 -5.13
N PRO A 148 9.94 -4.05 -4.22
CA PRO A 148 8.64 -4.23 -3.56
C PRO A 148 7.44 -4.48 -4.46
N VAL A 149 7.47 -3.99 -5.71
CA VAL A 149 6.36 -4.14 -6.68
C VAL A 149 6.14 -5.61 -7.05
N PHE A 150 7.21 -6.35 -7.30
CA PHE A 150 7.12 -7.74 -7.74
C PHE A 150 6.44 -8.68 -6.72
N PRO A 151 6.93 -8.82 -5.46
CA PRO A 151 6.29 -9.65 -4.46
C PRO A 151 4.92 -9.11 -4.03
N ALA A 152 4.64 -7.81 -4.18
CA ALA A 152 3.31 -7.27 -3.93
C ALA A 152 2.27 -7.84 -4.91
N ILE A 153 2.57 -7.83 -6.21
CA ILE A 153 1.66 -8.36 -7.24
C ILE A 153 1.68 -9.90 -7.20
N ALA A 154 2.86 -10.51 -7.15
CA ALA A 154 3.03 -11.96 -7.24
C ALA A 154 2.37 -12.71 -6.08
N ASN A 155 2.29 -12.11 -4.88
CA ASN A 155 1.59 -12.67 -3.71
C ASN A 155 0.14 -12.18 -3.55
N GLY A 156 -0.33 -11.30 -4.44
CA GLY A 156 -1.68 -10.72 -4.41
C GLY A 156 -1.93 -9.82 -3.20
N GLN A 157 -0.98 -8.96 -2.86
CA GLN A 157 -1.08 -7.98 -1.78
C GLN A 157 -2.03 -6.83 -2.09
N LEU A 158 -2.51 -6.17 -1.04
CA LEU A 158 -3.32 -4.94 -1.11
C LEU A 158 -2.52 -3.67 -1.44
N SER A 159 -1.20 -3.70 -1.23
CA SER A 159 -0.34 -2.52 -1.32
C SER A 159 -0.46 -1.72 -2.65
N PRO A 160 -0.59 -2.34 -3.84
CA PRO A 160 -0.76 -1.60 -5.10
C PRO A 160 -2.08 -0.80 -5.18
N VAL A 161 -3.19 -1.37 -4.68
CA VAL A 161 -4.49 -0.70 -4.62
C VAL A 161 -4.46 0.44 -3.61
N LEU A 162 -3.87 0.19 -2.44
CA LEU A 162 -3.70 1.21 -1.40
C LEU A 162 -2.78 2.34 -1.83
N PHE A 163 -1.78 2.06 -2.68
CA PHE A 163 -0.95 3.08 -3.32
C PHE A 163 -1.79 4.02 -4.20
N LEU A 164 -2.72 3.52 -5.02
CA LEU A 164 -3.61 4.36 -5.83
C LEU A 164 -4.47 5.31 -4.97
N PHE A 165 -4.92 4.86 -3.81
CA PHE A 165 -5.74 5.68 -2.91
C PHE A 165 -4.99 6.90 -2.37
N LEU A 166 -3.65 6.88 -2.30
CA LEU A 166 -2.85 8.03 -1.84
C LEU A 166 -2.97 9.26 -2.77
N PRO A 167 -2.55 9.22 -4.05
CA PRO A 167 -2.72 10.34 -4.97
C PRO A 167 -4.19 10.60 -5.30
N ALA A 168 -5.08 9.60 -5.24
CA ALA A 168 -6.51 9.81 -5.46
C ALA A 168 -7.17 10.61 -4.32
N THR A 169 -6.78 10.34 -3.07
CA THR A 169 -7.19 11.16 -1.92
C THR A 169 -6.73 12.60 -2.09
N TYR A 170 -5.45 12.79 -2.40
CA TYR A 170 -4.90 14.12 -2.65
C TYR A 170 -5.64 14.83 -3.80
N ALA A 171 -5.86 14.15 -4.92
CA ALA A 171 -6.55 14.72 -6.08
C ALA A 171 -8.01 15.09 -5.79
N LEU A 172 -8.76 14.28 -5.03
CA LEU A 172 -10.14 14.59 -4.64
C LEU A 172 -10.19 15.80 -3.72
N HIS A 173 -9.26 15.87 -2.77
CA HIS A 173 -9.13 16.98 -1.85
C HIS A 173 -8.87 18.29 -2.58
N GLU A 174 -7.86 18.33 -3.44
CA GLU A 174 -7.48 19.52 -4.23
C GLU A 174 -8.56 19.95 -5.24
N ARG A 175 -9.46 19.04 -5.63
CA ARG A 175 -10.64 19.36 -6.48
C ARG A 175 -11.83 19.91 -5.70
N GLY A 176 -11.70 20.14 -4.39
CA GLY A 176 -12.77 20.67 -3.56
C GLY A 176 -13.76 19.61 -3.06
N HIS A 177 -13.37 18.33 -3.04
CA HIS A 177 -14.16 17.23 -2.48
C HIS A 177 -13.54 16.63 -1.21
N PRO A 178 -13.29 17.43 -0.14
CA PRO A 178 -12.57 16.98 1.06
C PRO A 178 -13.24 15.81 1.77
N PHE A 179 -14.58 15.81 1.90
CA PHE A 179 -15.30 14.71 2.53
C PHE A 179 -15.11 13.38 1.78
N ALA A 180 -15.20 13.40 0.45
CA ALA A 180 -14.98 12.21 -0.38
C ALA A 180 -13.51 11.74 -0.32
N ALA A 181 -12.56 12.67 -0.26
CA ALA A 181 -11.15 12.35 -0.02
C ALA A 181 -10.98 11.63 1.34
N GLY A 182 -11.65 12.11 2.39
CA GLY A 182 -11.68 11.43 3.68
C GLY A 182 -12.25 10.02 3.61
N LEU A 183 -13.39 9.82 2.94
CA LEU A 183 -13.99 8.50 2.76
C LEU A 183 -13.04 7.53 2.03
N LEU A 184 -12.39 7.99 0.97
CA LEU A 184 -11.41 7.19 0.23
C LEU A 184 -10.19 6.86 1.10
N LEU A 185 -9.72 7.83 1.90
CA LEU A 185 -8.61 7.63 2.82
C LEU A 185 -8.94 6.55 3.88
N ALA A 186 -10.20 6.45 4.33
CA ALA A 186 -10.61 5.41 5.27
C ALA A 186 -10.43 3.99 4.74
N LEU A 187 -10.47 3.78 3.41
CA LEU A 187 -10.23 2.47 2.79
C LEU A 187 -8.79 1.97 2.99
N GLN A 188 -7.86 2.82 3.43
CA GLN A 188 -6.54 2.41 3.89
C GLN A 188 -6.62 1.45 5.10
N ALA A 189 -7.70 1.49 5.89
CA ALA A 189 -7.92 0.57 7.01
C ALA A 189 -8.12 -0.90 6.57
N VAL A 190 -8.33 -1.17 5.28
CA VAL A 190 -8.39 -2.53 4.72
C VAL A 190 -7.07 -3.29 4.93
N LYS A 191 -5.96 -2.60 5.18
CA LYS A 191 -4.70 -3.21 5.62
C LYS A 191 -4.16 -2.49 6.87
N PRO A 192 -4.65 -2.83 8.08
CA PRO A 192 -4.35 -2.08 9.30
C PRO A 192 -2.86 -1.99 9.62
N ASN A 193 -2.10 -3.06 9.38
CA ASN A 193 -0.68 -3.10 9.71
C ASN A 193 0.16 -2.08 8.92
N LEU A 194 -0.24 -1.79 7.68
CA LEU A 194 0.39 -0.74 6.87
C LEU A 194 -0.01 0.67 7.34
N THR A 195 -1.20 0.81 7.92
CA THR A 195 -1.88 2.11 8.06
C THR A 195 -2.10 2.53 9.51
N ILE A 196 -1.69 1.72 10.48
CA ILE A 196 -1.77 1.96 11.92
C ILE A 196 -1.03 3.23 12.35
N ILE A 197 0.08 3.58 11.69
CA ILE A 197 0.79 4.85 11.90
C ILE A 197 0.26 5.93 10.96
N PHE A 198 0.02 5.59 9.69
CA PHE A 198 -0.41 6.52 8.66
C PHE A 198 -1.74 7.23 8.99
N LEU A 199 -2.82 6.49 9.27
CA LEU A 199 -4.15 7.07 9.46
C LEU A 199 -4.22 8.02 10.67
N PRO A 200 -3.70 7.67 11.87
CA PRO A 200 -3.64 8.63 12.98
C PRO A 200 -2.81 9.86 12.63
N THR A 201 -1.67 9.70 11.95
CA THR A 201 -0.81 10.83 11.55
C THR A 201 -1.54 11.79 10.62
N VAL A 202 -2.24 11.28 9.61
CA VAL A 202 -3.01 12.10 8.68
C VAL A 202 -4.22 12.74 9.36
N GLY A 203 -4.86 12.03 10.31
CA GLY A 203 -5.88 12.60 11.18
C GLY A 203 -5.36 13.80 11.97
N VAL A 204 -4.15 13.71 12.55
CA VAL A 204 -3.50 14.84 13.22
C VAL A 204 -3.20 15.99 12.25
N ILE A 205 -2.76 15.70 11.02
CA ILE A 205 -2.56 16.73 9.98
C ILE A 205 -3.85 17.50 9.74
N PHE A 206 -4.99 16.80 9.57
CA PHE A 206 -6.28 17.46 9.35
C PHE A 206 -6.76 18.24 10.58
N LEU A 207 -6.53 17.72 11.78
CA LEU A 207 -6.82 18.44 13.04
C LEU A 207 -6.04 19.76 13.13
N ILE A 208 -4.73 19.70 12.93
CA ILE A 208 -3.84 20.86 12.97
C ILE A 208 -4.25 21.91 11.93
N ARG A 209 -4.68 21.45 10.74
CA ARG A 209 -5.13 22.31 9.64
C ARG A 209 -6.59 22.75 9.76
N ARG A 210 -7.33 22.25 10.75
CA ARG A 210 -8.79 22.46 10.90
C ARG A 210 -9.58 22.03 9.66
N ASP A 211 -9.09 21.02 8.95
CA ASP A 211 -9.79 20.42 7.83
C ASP A 211 -10.81 19.38 8.31
N TRP A 212 -11.87 19.90 8.94
CA TRP A 212 -12.91 19.08 9.53
C TRP A 212 -13.67 18.25 8.50
N ARG A 213 -13.81 18.74 7.26
CA ARG A 213 -14.55 18.03 6.22
C ARG A 213 -13.84 16.73 5.84
N THR A 214 -12.54 16.76 5.63
CA THR A 214 -11.75 15.56 5.32
C THR A 214 -11.68 14.62 6.52
N LEU A 215 -11.48 15.16 7.72
CA LEU A 215 -11.45 14.37 8.95
C LEU A 215 -12.77 13.64 9.20
N ILE A 216 -13.91 14.35 9.10
CA ILE A 216 -15.24 13.75 9.25
C ILE A 216 -15.47 12.69 8.18
N GLY A 217 -15.06 12.93 6.93
CA GLY A 217 -15.11 11.92 5.87
C GLY A 217 -14.32 10.65 6.23
N MET A 218 -13.10 10.81 6.75
CA MET A 218 -12.26 9.69 7.18
C MET A 218 -12.88 8.90 8.33
N VAL A 219 -13.38 9.60 9.36
CA VAL A 219 -14.06 8.95 10.50
C VAL A 219 -15.33 8.25 10.04
N THR A 220 -16.14 8.89 9.19
CA THR A 220 -17.37 8.31 8.65
C THR A 220 -17.08 7.05 7.85
N GLY A 221 -16.07 7.06 6.98
CA GLY A 221 -15.67 5.88 6.22
C GLY A 221 -15.22 4.72 7.12
N GLY A 222 -14.44 5.02 8.17
CA GLY A 222 -14.05 4.02 9.17
C GLY A 222 -15.24 3.44 9.93
N LEU A 223 -16.19 4.28 10.33
CA LEU A 223 -17.43 3.84 10.98
C LEU A 223 -18.30 2.98 10.06
N ILE A 224 -18.37 3.29 8.76
CA ILE A 224 -19.08 2.46 7.77
C ILE A 224 -18.44 1.07 7.69
N LEU A 225 -17.10 0.99 7.58
CA LEU A 225 -16.39 -0.29 7.55
C LEU A 225 -16.63 -1.12 8.83
N LEU A 226 -16.55 -0.46 9.99
CA LEU A 226 -16.81 -1.08 11.29
C LEU A 226 -18.25 -1.57 11.42
N ALA A 227 -19.24 -0.72 11.11
CA ALA A 227 -20.65 -1.03 11.21
C ALA A 227 -21.06 -2.14 10.25
N ALA A 228 -20.62 -2.09 8.99
CA ALA A 228 -20.87 -3.16 8.01
C ALA A 228 -20.31 -4.50 8.50
N SER A 229 -19.10 -4.49 9.06
CA SER A 229 -18.50 -5.70 9.64
C SER A 229 -19.27 -6.21 10.85
N TRP A 230 -19.73 -5.32 11.72
CA TRP A 230 -20.50 -5.68 12.92
C TRP A 230 -21.87 -6.26 12.59
N ILE A 231 -22.53 -5.76 11.54
CA ILE A 231 -23.80 -6.29 11.04
C ILE A 231 -23.61 -7.72 10.51
N VAL A 232 -22.51 -7.99 9.81
CA VAL A 232 -22.25 -9.31 9.21
C VAL A 232 -21.84 -10.34 10.25
N LEU A 233 -20.98 -9.98 11.20
CA LEU A 233 -20.53 -10.88 12.26
C LEU A 233 -20.33 -10.11 13.58
N PRO A 234 -21.35 -10.04 14.46
CA PRO A 234 -21.21 -9.37 15.74
C PRO A 234 -20.06 -9.96 16.58
N GLY A 235 -19.26 -9.09 17.21
CA GLY A 235 -18.12 -9.50 18.04
C GLY A 235 -16.85 -9.91 17.27
N TRP A 236 -16.85 -9.82 15.93
CA TRP A 236 -15.69 -10.14 15.09
C TRP A 236 -14.40 -9.41 15.52
N LEU A 237 -14.52 -8.16 16.00
CA LEU A 237 -13.38 -7.33 16.39
C LEU A 237 -12.58 -7.97 17.52
N PHE A 238 -13.26 -8.49 18.54
CA PHE A 238 -12.62 -9.15 19.67
C PHE A 238 -11.97 -10.47 19.26
N GLN A 239 -12.62 -11.22 18.36
CA GLN A 239 -12.08 -12.47 17.82
C GLN A 239 -10.83 -12.23 16.96
N TRP A 240 -10.85 -11.20 16.13
CA TRP A 240 -9.68 -10.79 15.34
C TRP A 240 -8.54 -10.28 16.22
N LEU A 241 -8.84 -9.48 17.26
CA LEU A 241 -7.81 -9.02 18.20
C LEU A 241 -7.19 -10.16 19.01
N ALA A 242 -7.92 -11.26 19.23
CA ALA A 242 -7.37 -12.47 19.81
C ALA A 242 -6.38 -13.19 18.87
N ALA A 243 -6.38 -12.87 17.56
CA ALA A 243 -5.41 -13.36 16.58
C ALA A 243 -4.02 -12.69 16.69
N ALA A 244 -3.68 -12.12 17.84
CA ALA A 244 -2.49 -11.29 18.09
C ALA A 244 -1.13 -12.00 17.92
N GLU A 245 -1.10 -13.26 17.48
CA GLU A 245 0.12 -14.05 17.26
C GLU A 245 1.11 -13.36 16.29
N LYS A 246 0.66 -12.43 15.43
CA LYS A 246 1.52 -11.68 14.50
C LYS A 246 2.55 -10.76 15.16
N GLY A 247 2.37 -10.36 16.42
CA GLY A 247 3.38 -9.58 17.14
C GLY A 247 4.70 -10.32 17.32
N GLN A 248 4.66 -11.66 17.30
CA GLN A 248 5.82 -12.51 17.55
C GLN A 248 6.89 -12.43 16.47
N VAL A 249 6.57 -11.99 15.25
CA VAL A 249 7.54 -11.89 14.14
C VAL A 249 8.00 -10.46 13.86
N ALA A 250 7.62 -9.48 14.69
CA ALA A 250 8.01 -8.08 14.52
C ALA A 250 9.53 -7.88 14.47
N TYR A 251 10.28 -8.73 15.19
CA TYR A 251 11.75 -8.75 15.22
C TYR A 251 12.40 -9.05 13.86
N ALA A 252 11.67 -9.67 12.94
CA ALA A 252 12.17 -10.07 11.62
C ALA A 252 11.77 -9.10 10.50
N THR A 253 11.06 -8.01 10.84
CA THR A 253 10.47 -7.11 9.83
C THR A 253 11.43 -6.02 9.36
N PRO A 254 11.33 -5.56 8.10
CA PRO A 254 12.07 -4.42 7.55
C PRO A 254 11.60 -3.05 8.09
N THR A 255 11.54 -2.92 9.41
CA THR A 255 11.05 -1.73 10.12
C THR A 255 12.00 -1.36 11.26
N LEU A 256 11.67 -0.30 12.01
CA LEU A 256 12.35 0.05 13.25
C LEU A 256 12.42 -1.15 14.23
N TRP A 257 11.40 -2.01 14.24
CA TRP A 257 11.32 -3.14 15.18
C TRP A 257 12.36 -4.21 14.89
N GLY A 258 12.55 -4.54 13.60
CA GLY A 258 13.62 -5.44 13.20
C GLY A 258 15.01 -4.84 13.44
N LEU A 259 15.22 -3.56 13.14
CA LEU A 259 16.50 -2.89 13.45
C LEU A 259 16.79 -2.85 14.96
N ALA A 260 15.78 -2.63 15.80
CA ALA A 260 15.93 -2.67 17.24
C ALA A 260 16.34 -4.08 17.72
N TYR A 261 15.86 -5.14 17.06
CA TYR A 261 16.30 -6.51 17.32
C TYR A 261 17.75 -6.73 16.92
N GLU A 262 18.17 -6.28 15.73
CA GLU A 262 19.56 -6.38 15.27
C GLU A 262 20.55 -5.67 16.22
N LEU A 263 20.16 -4.54 16.79
CA LEU A 263 21.03 -3.72 17.64
C LEU A 263 20.99 -4.12 19.11
N GLY A 264 19.82 -4.49 19.62
CA GLY A 264 19.58 -4.74 21.05
C GLY A 264 19.52 -6.23 21.44
N GLY A 265 19.42 -7.13 20.47
CA GLY A 265 19.20 -8.56 20.70
C GLY A 265 17.87 -8.86 21.40
N GLU A 266 17.62 -10.14 21.71
CA GLU A 266 16.35 -10.65 22.25
C GLU A 266 15.88 -9.95 23.55
N GLN A 267 16.81 -9.50 24.40
CA GLN A 267 16.47 -8.93 25.70
C GLN A 267 16.05 -7.46 25.63
N LEU A 268 16.71 -6.65 24.79
CA LEU A 268 16.54 -5.19 24.81
C LEU A 268 15.67 -4.68 23.66
N TRP A 269 15.43 -5.47 22.62
CA TRP A 269 14.73 -5.00 21.43
C TRP A 269 13.29 -4.51 21.68
N PRO A 270 12.45 -5.11 22.55
CA PRO A 270 11.06 -4.67 22.67
C PRO A 270 11.01 -3.27 23.28
N GLY A 271 11.76 -3.05 24.36
CA GLY A 271 11.87 -1.75 25.03
C GLY A 271 12.54 -0.70 24.14
N SER A 272 13.60 -1.07 23.41
CA SER A 272 14.30 -0.17 22.49
C SER A 272 13.42 0.23 21.30
N ALA A 273 12.69 -0.72 20.71
CA ALA A 273 11.76 -0.46 19.61
C ALA A 273 10.62 0.47 20.04
N VAL A 274 10.00 0.21 21.19
CA VAL A 274 8.92 1.05 21.73
C VAL A 274 9.45 2.44 22.07
N GLY A 275 10.57 2.53 22.79
CA GLY A 275 11.19 3.81 23.17
C GLY A 275 11.56 4.66 21.96
N ALA A 276 12.31 4.09 21.02
CA ALA A 276 12.67 4.78 19.78
C ALA A 276 11.44 5.13 18.93
N GLY A 277 10.47 4.22 18.84
CA GLY A 277 9.23 4.41 18.07
C GLY A 277 8.40 5.57 18.60
N VAL A 278 8.20 5.65 19.92
CA VAL A 278 7.50 6.75 20.57
C VAL A 278 8.23 8.07 20.35
N LEU A 279 9.55 8.12 20.57
CA LEU A 279 10.34 9.33 20.38
C LEU A 279 10.29 9.84 18.93
N LEU A 280 10.46 8.94 17.96
CA LEU A 280 10.38 9.28 16.54
C LEU A 280 8.98 9.72 16.13
N TYR A 281 7.94 9.07 16.66
CA TYR A 281 6.56 9.45 16.39
C TYR A 281 6.23 10.83 16.97
N LEU A 282 6.61 11.11 18.22
CA LEU A 282 6.46 12.43 18.83
C LEU A 282 7.26 13.51 18.07
N GLY A 283 8.48 13.18 17.63
CA GLY A 283 9.30 14.04 16.77
C GLY A 283 8.63 14.34 15.43
N LEU A 284 8.00 13.35 14.80
CA LEU A 284 7.19 13.52 13.59
C LEU A 284 6.00 14.46 13.85
N LEU A 285 5.22 14.23 14.91
CA LEU A 285 4.08 15.08 15.26
C LEU A 285 4.52 16.53 15.53
N PHE A 286 5.63 16.71 16.23
CA PHE A 286 6.23 18.02 16.46
C PHE A 286 6.66 18.71 15.14
N LEU A 287 7.30 17.96 14.23
CA LEU A 287 7.69 18.47 12.92
C LEU A 287 6.46 18.89 12.10
N LEU A 288 5.40 18.08 12.08
CA LEU A 288 4.15 18.39 11.40
C LEU A 288 3.48 19.63 12.00
N TRP A 289 3.49 19.78 13.32
CA TRP A 289 2.97 20.97 13.98
C TRP A 289 3.79 22.23 13.66
N LYS A 290 5.13 22.12 13.62
CA LYS A 290 6.03 23.22 13.24
C LYS A 290 5.81 23.62 11.78
N GLN A 291 5.61 22.63 10.91
CA GLN A 291 5.34 22.80 9.48
C GLN A 291 3.84 22.96 9.16
N ARG A 292 2.98 23.27 10.12
CA ARG A 292 1.51 23.32 9.91
C ARG A 292 1.04 24.30 8.82
N ARG A 293 1.87 25.31 8.52
CA ARG A 293 1.62 26.31 7.46
C ARG A 293 2.17 25.88 6.09
N SER A 294 2.94 24.79 6.02
CA SER A 294 3.42 24.27 4.75
C SER A 294 2.28 23.64 3.94
N ASP A 295 2.59 23.38 2.68
CA ASP A 295 1.81 22.44 1.87
C ASP A 295 1.62 21.12 2.63
N TRP A 296 0.38 20.63 2.64
CA TRP A 296 0.03 19.41 3.35
C TRP A 296 0.48 18.16 2.61
N LEU A 297 0.77 18.26 1.30
CA LEU A 297 1.40 17.18 0.52
C LEU A 297 2.72 16.73 1.16
N PHE A 298 3.48 17.67 1.72
CA PHE A 298 4.71 17.36 2.46
C PHE A 298 4.43 16.53 3.70
N GLY A 299 3.47 16.95 4.54
CA GLY A 299 3.07 16.19 5.73
C GLY A 299 2.49 14.82 5.37
N PHE A 300 1.71 14.74 4.30
CA PHE A 300 1.12 13.50 3.80
C PHE A 300 2.19 12.52 3.31
N GLY A 301 3.18 13.00 2.56
CA GLY A 301 4.35 12.20 2.15
C GLY A 301 5.18 11.73 3.33
N LEU A 302 5.44 12.60 4.33
CA LEU A 302 6.11 12.20 5.57
C LEU A 302 5.34 11.12 6.33
N ALA A 303 4.01 11.22 6.40
CA ALA A 303 3.18 10.21 7.05
C ALA A 303 3.30 8.84 6.38
N VAL A 304 3.37 8.79 5.04
CA VAL A 304 3.61 7.53 4.29
C VAL A 304 4.97 6.93 4.66
N ILE A 305 6.05 7.74 4.59
CA ILE A 305 7.41 7.28 4.91
C ILE A 305 7.49 6.78 6.36
N ALA A 306 6.98 7.58 7.30
CA ALA A 306 6.98 7.22 8.71
C ALA A 306 6.19 5.92 8.97
N SER A 307 5.05 5.72 8.31
CA SER A 307 4.28 4.49 8.46
C SER A 307 5.06 3.25 8.01
N THR A 308 5.79 3.34 6.90
CA THR A 308 6.61 2.20 6.43
C THR A 308 7.80 1.87 7.33
N PHE A 309 8.22 2.80 8.19
CA PHE A 309 9.35 2.60 9.11
C PHE A 309 8.93 2.25 10.54
N LEU A 310 7.87 2.89 11.05
CA LEU A 310 7.45 2.79 12.46
C LEU A 310 6.44 1.67 12.72
N SER A 311 5.75 1.18 11.69
CA SER A 311 4.76 0.11 11.86
C SER A 311 5.40 -1.16 12.45
N PRO A 312 4.78 -1.78 13.47
CA PRO A 312 5.33 -2.99 14.11
C PRO A 312 5.42 -4.22 13.22
N TYR A 313 4.55 -4.31 12.21
CA TYR A 313 4.47 -5.46 11.33
C TYR A 313 4.24 -5.02 9.89
N LEU A 314 5.29 -5.12 9.08
CA LEU A 314 5.29 -4.72 7.68
C LEU A 314 6.41 -5.47 6.94
N TRP A 315 6.17 -5.95 5.73
CA TRP A 315 7.16 -6.63 4.90
C TRP A 315 7.67 -5.72 3.77
N ALA A 316 8.69 -6.18 3.05
CA ALA A 316 9.33 -5.37 2.02
C ALA A 316 8.35 -4.97 0.90
N TYR A 317 7.35 -5.80 0.60
CA TYR A 317 6.38 -5.52 -0.46
C TYR A 317 5.41 -4.36 -0.12
N GLU A 318 5.17 -4.04 1.15
CA GLU A 318 4.43 -2.84 1.54
C GLU A 318 5.18 -1.54 1.25
N GLN A 319 6.50 -1.57 1.19
CA GLN A 319 7.32 -0.38 0.91
C GLN A 319 7.08 0.18 -0.51
N LEU A 320 6.33 -0.53 -1.36
CA LEU A 320 5.80 -0.03 -2.63
C LEU A 320 5.17 1.36 -2.49
N VAL A 321 4.45 1.62 -1.39
CA VAL A 321 3.78 2.92 -1.18
C VAL A 321 4.75 4.11 -1.12
N LEU A 322 6.05 3.87 -0.89
CA LEU A 322 7.11 4.88 -0.96
C LEU A 322 7.29 5.48 -2.35
N LEU A 323 6.77 4.84 -3.40
CA LEU A 323 6.69 5.46 -4.73
C LEU A 323 6.00 6.82 -4.68
N PHE A 324 4.97 6.98 -3.86
CA PHE A 324 4.24 8.25 -3.77
C PHE A 324 5.11 9.41 -3.27
N PRO A 325 5.69 9.38 -2.05
CA PRO A 325 6.56 10.46 -1.58
C PRO A 325 7.84 10.60 -2.41
N THR A 326 8.43 9.51 -2.91
CA THR A 326 9.68 9.61 -3.69
C THR A 326 9.46 10.24 -5.08
N ILE A 327 8.31 10.01 -5.72
CA ILE A 327 7.93 10.71 -6.97
C ILE A 327 7.72 12.21 -6.71
N ILE A 328 7.10 12.57 -5.59
CA ILE A 328 6.93 13.98 -5.18
C ILE A 328 8.30 14.65 -4.97
N ALA A 329 9.20 13.97 -4.26
CA ALA A 329 10.57 14.44 -4.04
C ALA A 329 11.33 14.63 -5.35
N LEU A 330 11.25 13.66 -6.26
CA LEU A 330 11.85 13.76 -7.58
C LEU A 330 11.32 14.98 -8.35
N HIS A 331 10.01 15.23 -8.30
CA HIS A 331 9.42 16.39 -8.92
C HIS A 331 9.98 17.71 -8.33
N TRP A 332 9.98 17.85 -7.00
CA TRP A 332 10.55 19.02 -6.32
C TRP A 332 12.00 19.26 -6.71
N GLY A 333 12.82 18.20 -6.70
CA GLY A 333 14.22 18.25 -7.12
C GLY A 333 14.39 18.69 -8.58
N LEU A 334 13.61 18.15 -9.50
CA LEU A 334 13.66 18.50 -10.92
C LEU A 334 13.20 19.93 -11.22
N THR A 335 12.38 20.52 -10.35
CA THR A 335 11.97 21.93 -10.42
C THR A 335 12.88 22.88 -9.65
N SER A 336 13.80 22.35 -8.84
CA SER A 336 14.73 23.15 -8.05
C SER A 336 15.79 23.82 -8.93
N LYS A 337 16.34 24.94 -8.45
CA LYS A 337 17.53 25.58 -9.05
C LYS A 337 18.84 24.93 -8.60
N ARG A 338 18.78 23.92 -7.72
CA ARG A 338 19.96 23.31 -7.08
C ARG A 338 20.29 21.96 -7.71
N GLY A 339 21.54 21.86 -8.18
CA GLY A 339 22.10 20.63 -8.72
C GLY A 339 21.57 20.28 -10.12
N PRO A 340 22.27 19.40 -10.84
CA PRO A 340 21.83 18.97 -12.15
C PRO A 340 20.65 17.99 -12.06
N ARG A 341 19.73 18.06 -13.04
CA ARG A 341 18.51 17.22 -13.08
C ARG A 341 18.80 15.71 -13.04
N TRP A 342 19.93 15.28 -13.60
CA TRP A 342 20.33 13.87 -13.60
C TRP A 342 20.61 13.36 -12.17
N ALA A 343 21.07 14.20 -11.25
CA ALA A 343 21.36 13.81 -9.87
C ALA A 343 20.08 13.45 -9.11
N TRP A 344 18.98 14.17 -9.37
CA TRP A 344 17.67 13.85 -8.79
C TRP A 344 17.12 12.52 -9.31
N TRP A 345 17.24 12.27 -10.61
CA TRP A 345 16.91 10.96 -11.18
C TRP A 345 17.80 9.85 -10.59
N ALA A 346 19.12 10.04 -10.55
CA ALA A 346 20.05 9.09 -9.95
C ALA A 346 19.68 8.80 -8.50
N GLY A 347 19.36 9.82 -7.69
CA GLY A 347 18.92 9.65 -6.30
C GLY A 347 17.64 8.82 -6.20
N TRP A 348 16.65 9.04 -7.08
CA TRP A 348 15.42 8.25 -7.10
C TRP A 348 15.67 6.78 -7.49
N TRP A 349 16.51 6.54 -8.51
CA TRP A 349 16.91 5.18 -8.93
C TRP A 349 17.76 4.46 -7.87
N LEU A 350 18.65 5.17 -7.19
CA LEU A 350 19.48 4.62 -6.13
C LEU A 350 18.62 4.23 -4.92
N THR A 351 17.73 5.10 -4.48
CA THR A 351 16.85 4.87 -3.31
C THR A 351 15.79 3.82 -3.58
N GLY A 352 15.16 3.85 -4.75
CA GLY A 352 14.13 2.88 -5.14
C GLY A 352 14.75 1.56 -5.60
N VAL A 353 15.50 1.57 -6.70
CA VAL A 353 15.89 0.33 -7.39
C VAL A 353 17.16 -0.27 -6.81
N VAL A 354 18.29 0.44 -6.86
CA VAL A 354 19.59 -0.16 -6.51
C VAL A 354 19.62 -0.62 -5.06
N LEU A 355 19.17 0.23 -4.13
CA LEU A 355 19.15 -0.09 -2.71
C LEU A 355 18.23 -1.28 -2.40
N SER A 356 17.05 -1.36 -3.01
CA SER A 356 16.11 -2.43 -2.70
C SER A 356 16.59 -3.81 -3.18
N TRP A 357 17.27 -3.88 -4.32
CA TRP A 357 17.88 -5.13 -4.79
C TRP A 357 19.14 -5.51 -4.00
N LEU A 358 19.98 -4.53 -3.65
CA LEU A 358 21.14 -4.77 -2.79
C LEU A 358 20.72 -5.35 -1.44
N LEU A 359 19.68 -4.78 -0.82
CA LEU A 359 19.18 -5.25 0.47
C LEU A 359 18.48 -6.61 0.37
N LEU A 360 17.87 -6.95 -0.77
CA LEU A 360 17.42 -8.33 -1.01
C LEU A 360 18.58 -9.31 -1.05
N PHE A 361 19.66 -8.98 -1.77
CA PHE A 361 20.84 -9.84 -1.82
C PHE A 361 21.40 -10.07 -0.41
N VAL A 362 21.49 -9.00 0.40
CA VAL A 362 21.89 -9.10 1.80
C VAL A 362 20.90 -9.95 2.62
N ALA A 363 19.60 -9.77 2.43
CA ALA A 363 18.57 -10.53 3.12
C ALA A 363 18.66 -12.04 2.80
N GLN A 364 18.99 -12.40 1.56
CA GLN A 364 19.19 -13.80 1.16
C GLN A 364 20.39 -14.44 1.87
N GLN A 365 21.49 -13.70 2.05
CA GLN A 365 22.65 -14.20 2.80
C GLN A 365 22.38 -14.34 4.30
N ARG A 366 21.42 -13.57 4.83
CA ARG A 366 21.10 -13.50 6.25
C ARG A 366 19.86 -14.31 6.64
N GLU A 367 19.12 -14.82 5.66
CA GLU A 367 17.80 -15.46 5.82
C GLU A 367 16.75 -14.58 6.53
N VAL A 368 17.01 -13.28 6.67
CA VAL A 368 16.13 -12.31 7.33
C VAL A 368 16.25 -10.93 6.67
N ASP A 369 15.10 -10.24 6.50
CA ASP A 369 15.01 -8.99 5.74
C ASP A 369 14.88 -7.75 6.64
N THR A 370 15.53 -7.71 7.80
CA THR A 370 15.50 -6.54 8.71
C THR A 370 16.12 -5.28 8.10
N TRP A 371 17.16 -5.43 7.28
CA TRP A 371 17.91 -4.29 6.73
C TRP A 371 17.18 -3.56 5.60
N SER A 372 16.12 -4.14 5.02
CA SER A 372 15.24 -3.36 4.11
C SER A 372 14.56 -2.17 4.82
N ALA A 373 14.65 -2.06 6.15
CA ALA A 373 14.32 -0.85 6.91
C ALA A 373 15.13 0.41 6.49
N PHE A 374 16.28 0.26 5.81
CA PHE A 374 17.03 1.40 5.29
C PHE A 374 16.37 2.05 4.06
N ILE A 375 15.44 1.38 3.37
CA ILE A 375 14.72 1.94 2.21
C ILE A 375 13.84 3.13 2.62
N PRO A 376 12.98 3.06 3.65
CA PRO A 376 12.23 4.23 4.10
C PRO A 376 13.14 5.33 4.69
N LEU A 377 14.27 5.00 5.31
CA LEU A 377 15.24 6.00 5.77
C LEU A 377 15.92 6.75 4.62
N ALA A 378 16.34 6.03 3.58
CA ALA A 378 16.90 6.62 2.36
C ALA A 378 15.84 7.47 1.63
N SER A 379 14.58 7.00 1.60
CA SER A 379 13.45 7.74 1.08
C SER A 379 13.19 9.03 1.87
N LEU A 380 13.30 8.99 3.21
CA LEU A 380 13.19 10.17 4.07
C LEU A 380 14.27 11.20 3.75
N GLY A 381 15.53 10.77 3.66
CA GLY A 381 16.66 11.63 3.29
C GLY A 381 16.44 12.30 1.93
N TYR A 382 16.07 11.52 0.91
CA TYR A 382 15.76 12.02 -0.42
C TYR A 382 14.58 13.02 -0.40
N PHE A 383 13.51 12.72 0.35
CA PHE A 383 12.32 13.56 0.47
C PHE A 383 12.62 14.91 1.11
N VAL A 384 13.39 14.92 2.21
CA VAL A 384 13.77 16.15 2.91
C VAL A 384 14.76 16.98 2.08
N LEU A 385 15.76 16.36 1.45
CA LEU A 385 16.72 17.07 0.60
C LEU A 385 16.05 17.73 -0.60
N ALA A 386 15.11 17.03 -1.25
CA ALA A 386 14.33 17.59 -2.34
C ALA A 386 13.50 18.80 -1.89
N ARG A 387 12.84 18.70 -0.72
CA ARG A 387 12.01 19.78 -0.18
C ARG A 387 12.83 21.02 0.20
N GLN A 388 14.06 20.85 0.69
CA GLN A 388 14.94 21.98 1.00
C GLN A 388 15.50 22.68 -0.24
N SER A 389 15.41 22.00 -1.40
CA SER A 389 15.95 22.49 -2.68
C SER A 389 14.91 23.20 -3.53
N SER A 390 13.63 22.84 -3.41
CA SER A 390 12.48 23.53 -4.00
C SER A 390 12.14 24.80 -3.25
#